data_AF-A0A964RZQ1-F1
#
_entry.id   AF-A0A964RZQ1-F1
#
_cell.length_a   1.000
_cell.length_b   1.000
_cell.length_c   1.000
_cell.angle_alpha   90.00
_cell.angle_beta   90.00
_cell.angle_gamma   90.00
#
_symmetry.space_group_name_H-M   'P 1'
#
loop_
_entity.id
_entity.type
_entity.pdbx_description
1 polymer ?
#
loop_
_entity_poly.entity_id
_entity_poly.type
_entity_poly.pdbx_seq_one_letter_code
_entity_poly.pdbx_strand_id
1 'polypeptide(L)'
;MKLIRLVLMFAVVSFAISGIMFYLGDGVIQATWGAKFGEIGVMAIFIFIFLIIIYSIAKAVAKGAAAARRKSFPQNNQDKL
;
A
#
# COMPACT_ATOMS: atom_id res chain seq x y z
N MET A 1 -2.01 -10.51 -14.46
CA MET A 1 -3.30 -10.01 -13.92
C MET A 1 -3.25 -9.61 -12.44
N LYS A 2 -2.62 -10.38 -11.53
CA LYS A 2 -2.59 -10.04 -10.09
C LYS A 2 -1.88 -8.72 -9.75
N LEU A 3 -0.79 -8.39 -10.45
CA LEU A 3 -0.02 -7.15 -10.22
C LEU A 3 -0.82 -5.90 -10.60
N ILE A 4 -1.44 -5.89 -11.79
CA ILE A 4 -2.30 -4.78 -12.26
C ILE A 4 -3.47 -4.55 -11.31
N ARG A 5 -4.12 -5.62 -10.85
CA ARG A 5 -5.21 -5.51 -9.85
C ARG A 5 -4.73 -4.88 -8.55
N LEU A 6 -3.52 -5.20 -8.11
CA LEU A 6 -2.92 -4.65 -6.89
C LEU A 6 -2.55 -3.17 -7.06
N VAL A 7 -1.95 -2.81 -8.20
CA VAL A 7 -1.64 -1.42 -8.56
C VAL A 7 -2.91 -0.57 -8.62
N LEU A 8 -3.97 -1.07 -9.29
CA LEU A 8 -5.26 -0.39 -9.34
C LEU A 8 -5.90 -0.25 -7.95
N MET A 9 -5.82 -1.28 -7.11
CA MET A 9 -6.33 -1.21 -5.74
C MET A 9 -5.61 -0.14 -4.92
N PHE A 10 -4.28 -0.06 -5.01
CA PHE A 10 -3.52 0.99 -4.33
C PHE A 10 -3.82 2.38 -4.88
N ALA A 11 -4.05 2.53 -6.19
CA ALA A 11 -4.45 3.80 -6.77
C ALA A 11 -5.83 4.25 -6.24
N VAL A 12 -6.81 3.35 -6.17
CA VAL A 12 -8.13 3.69 -5.61
C VAL A 12 -8.01 4.09 -4.13
N VAL A 13 -7.24 3.33 -3.34
CA VAL A 13 -7.03 3.61 -1.92
C VAL A 13 -6.31 4.95 -1.73
N SER A 14 -5.29 5.27 -2.54
CA SER A 14 -4.57 6.52 -2.40
C SER A 14 -5.43 7.74 -2.74
N PHE A 15 -6.27 7.65 -3.76
CA PHE A 15 -7.25 8.69 -4.08
C PHE A 15 -8.29 8.87 -2.97
N ALA A 16 -8.79 7.78 -2.38
CA ALA A 16 -9.74 7.85 -1.27
C ALA A 16 -9.12 8.54 -0.03
N ILE A 17 -7.90 8.15 0.36
CA ILE A 17 -7.19 8.75 1.50
C ILE A 17 -6.89 10.23 1.22
N SER A 18 -6.46 10.56 0.00
CA SER A 18 -6.18 11.94 -0.38
C SER A 18 -7.43 12.82 -0.35
N GLY A 19 -8.58 12.31 -0.80
CA GLY A 19 -9.85 13.03 -0.73
C GLY A 19 -10.30 13.29 0.71
N ILE A 20 -10.11 12.31 1.60
CA ILE A 20 -10.39 12.46 3.04
C ILE A 20 -9.45 13.49 3.68
N MET A 21 -8.14 13.41 3.40
CA MET A 21 -7.16 14.37 3.89
C MET A 21 -7.48 15.80 3.44
N PHE A 22 -7.86 15.96 2.17
CA PHE A 22 -8.31 17.24 1.64
C PHE A 22 -9.56 17.75 2.39
N TYR A 23 -10.58 16.91 2.57
CA TYR A 23 -11.80 17.30 3.29
C TYR A 23 -11.55 17.71 4.75
N LEU A 24 -10.63 17.02 5.43
CA LEU A 24 -10.24 17.33 6.82
C LEU A 24 -9.34 18.57 6.93
N GLY A 25 -8.58 18.87 5.88
CA GLY A 25 -7.64 19.99 5.82
C GLY A 25 -8.19 21.27 5.17
N ASP A 26 -9.36 21.22 4.51
CA ASP A 26 -9.97 22.36 3.80
C ASP A 26 -10.53 23.38 4.82
N GLY A 27 -9.61 24.11 5.46
CA GLY A 27 -9.91 25.33 6.19
C GLY A 27 -10.20 26.46 5.21
N VAL A 28 -11.44 26.56 4.74
CA VAL A 28 -12.04 27.78 4.16
C VAL A 28 -11.20 28.41 3.02
N ILE A 29 -10.62 27.62 2.12
CA ILE A 29 -9.99 28.19 0.92
C ILE A 29 -10.96 28.03 -0.26
N GLN A 30 -11.49 29.16 -0.73
CA GLN A 30 -12.29 29.25 -1.97
C GLN A 30 -11.41 29.04 -3.21
N ALA A 31 -10.73 27.90 -3.28
CA ALA A 31 -9.99 27.48 -4.45
C ALA A 31 -10.96 27.05 -5.56
N THR A 32 -10.62 27.38 -6.80
CA THR A 32 -11.35 26.89 -7.97
C THR A 32 -11.35 25.36 -8.00
N TRP A 33 -12.43 24.75 -8.53
CA TRP A 33 -12.55 23.28 -8.60
C TRP A 33 -11.32 22.59 -9.21
N GLY A 34 -10.70 23.21 -10.21
CA GLY A 34 -9.46 22.70 -10.82
C GLY A 34 -8.27 22.63 -9.85
N ALA A 35 -8.10 23.63 -8.99
CA ALA A 35 -7.05 23.62 -7.97
C ALA A 35 -7.29 22.52 -6.93
N LYS A 36 -8.55 22.32 -6.51
CA LYS A 36 -8.93 21.24 -5.57
C LYS A 36 -8.60 19.85 -6.13
N PHE A 37 -8.95 19.59 -7.39
CA PHE A 37 -8.60 18.31 -8.04
C PHE A 37 -7.10 18.15 -8.24
N GLY A 38 -6.38 19.23 -8.56
CA GLY A 38 -4.93 19.21 -8.68
C GLY A 38 -4.24 18.82 -7.38
N GLU A 39 -4.65 19.44 -6.27
CA GLU A 39 -4.08 19.17 -4.94
C GLU A 39 -4.34 17.72 -4.48
N ILE A 40 -5.59 17.24 -4.64
CA ILE A 40 -5.96 15.84 -4.37
C ILE A 40 -5.14 14.89 -5.25
N GLY A 41 -4.98 15.19 -6.53
CA GLY A 41 -4.21 14.35 -7.46
C GLY A 41 -2.73 14.24 -7.06
N VAL A 42 -2.11 15.36 -6.70
CA VAL A 42 -0.70 15.40 -6.28
C VAL A 42 -0.52 14.64 -4.96
N MET A 43 -1.36 14.88 -3.95
CA MET A 43 -1.29 14.11 -2.68
C MET A 43 -1.52 12.61 -2.91
N ALA A 44 -2.48 12.23 -3.74
CA ALA A 44 -2.75 10.83 -4.05
C ALA A 44 -1.54 10.12 -4.67
N ILE A 45 -0.72 10.80 -5.48
CA ILE A 45 0.52 10.24 -6.04
C ILE A 45 1.54 9.95 -4.92
N PHE A 46 1.75 10.89 -4.01
CA PHE A 46 2.68 10.67 -2.88
C PHE A 46 2.22 9.52 -1.98
N ILE A 47 0.93 9.48 -1.63
CA ILE A 47 0.35 8.39 -0.84
C ILE A 47 0.50 7.05 -1.57
N PHE A 48 0.28 7.03 -2.88
CA PHE A 48 0.42 5.83 -3.69
C PHE A 48 1.85 5.26 -3.67
N ILE A 49 2.86 6.13 -3.87
CA ILE A 49 4.27 5.73 -3.80
C ILE A 49 4.60 5.19 -2.41
N PHE A 50 4.13 5.88 -1.36
CA PHE A 50 4.34 5.45 0.02
C PHE A 50 3.74 4.06 0.31
N LEU A 51 2.52 3.79 -0.17
CA LEU A 51 1.88 2.48 -0.04
C LEU A 51 2.65 1.38 -0.77
N ILE A 52 3.22 1.67 -1.95
CA ILE A 52 4.06 0.71 -2.68
C ILE A 52 5.32 0.37 -1.89
N ILE A 53 5.97 1.37 -1.30
CA ILE A 53 7.18 1.17 -0.49
C ILE A 53 6.85 0.29 0.73
N ILE A 54 5.82 0.64 1.50
CA ILE A 54 5.37 -0.14 2.65
C ILE A 54 5.04 -1.57 2.24
N TYR A 55 4.29 -1.74 1.16
CA TYR A 55 3.93 -3.07 0.66
C TYR A 55 5.17 -3.89 0.28
N SER A 56 6.16 -3.26 -0.35
CA SER A 56 7.41 -3.93 -0.74
C SER A 56 8.21 -4.39 0.47
N ILE A 57 8.31 -3.54 1.51
CA ILE A 57 8.93 -3.88 2.79
C ILE A 57 8.17 -5.01 3.48
N ALA A 58 6.84 -4.87 3.62
CA ALA A 58 5.99 -5.88 4.25
C ALA A 58 6.09 -7.24 3.54
N LYS A 59 6.16 -7.24 2.20
CA LYS A 59 6.36 -8.44 1.39
C LYS A 59 7.75 -9.06 1.61
N ALA A 60 8.79 -8.25 1.73
CA ALA A 60 10.14 -8.73 2.03
C ALA A 60 10.21 -9.35 3.43
N VAL A 61 9.62 -8.69 4.43
CA VAL A 61 9.52 -9.19 5.81
C VAL A 61 8.70 -10.48 5.87
N ALA A 62 7.55 -10.54 5.20
CA ALA A 62 6.71 -11.73 5.16
C ALA A 62 7.44 -12.93 4.52
N LYS A 63 8.25 -12.70 3.47
CA LYS A 63 9.10 -13.74 2.88
C LYS A 63 10.21 -14.17 3.83
N GLY A 64 10.86 -13.24 4.51
CA GLY A 64 11.89 -13.54 5.52
C GLY A 64 11.32 -14.35 6.69
N ALA A 65 10.15 -13.95 7.20
CA ALA A 65 9.44 -14.65 8.27
C ALA A 65 8.95 -16.04 7.83
N ALA A 66 8.48 -16.20 6.60
CA ALA A 66 8.10 -17.51 6.05
C ALA A 66 9.31 -18.44 5.88
N ALA A 67 10.46 -17.91 5.45
CA ALA A 67 11.71 -18.68 5.36
C ALA A 67 12.24 -19.07 6.74
N ALA A 68 12.14 -18.19 7.74
CA ALA A 68 12.47 -18.49 9.13
C ALA A 68 11.55 -19.58 9.72
N ARG A 69 10.23 -19.51 9.45
CA ARG A 69 9.27 -20.56 9.84
C ARG A 69 9.55 -21.91 9.17
N ARG A 70 10.02 -21.94 7.93
CA ARG A 70 10.41 -23.20 7.26
C ARG A 70 11.69 -23.81 7.85
N LYS A 71 12.62 -23.00 8.37
CA LYS A 71 13.80 -23.51 9.09
C LYS A 71 13.47 -24.06 10.49
N SER A 72 12.42 -23.55 11.14
CA SER A 72 12.00 -23.99 12.48
C SER A 72 11.09 -25.22 12.50
N PHE A 73 10.65 -25.72 11.34
CA PHE A 73 10.07 -27.06 11.23
C PHE A 73 11.14 -27.99 10.66
N PRO A 74 11.98 -28.63 11.49
CA PRO A 74 12.70 -29.79 11.03
C PRO A 74 11.65 -30.79 10.58
N GLN A 75 11.65 -31.07 9.29
CA GLN A 75 11.04 -32.23 8.68
C GLN A 75 11.79 -33.44 9.24
N ASN A 76 11.53 -33.74 10.50
CA ASN A 76 12.18 -34.78 11.27
C ASN A 76 11.62 -36.11 10.79
N ASN A 77 12.41 -36.84 9.99
CA ASN A 77 12.52 -38.29 10.02
C ASN A 77 11.22 -39.07 10.33
N GLN A 78 10.17 -38.91 9.53
CA GLN A 78 9.04 -39.87 9.53
C GLN A 78 9.12 -40.90 8.40
N ASP A 79 10.21 -40.91 7.62
CA ASP A 79 10.49 -41.95 6.61
C ASP A 79 11.57 -42.95 7.08
N LYS A 80 11.62 -43.23 8.39
CA LYS A 80 12.35 -44.37 8.93
C LYS A 80 11.55 -45.01 10.07
N LEU A 81 10.67 -45.94 9.72
CA LEU A 81 10.43 -47.22 10.40
C LEU A 81 9.45 -48.06 9.56
#